data_AF-A0A3D5D4P1-F1
#
_entry.id   AF-A0A3D5D4P1-F1
#
_cell.length_a   1.000
_cell.length_b   1.000
_cell.length_c   1.000
_cell.angle_alpha   90.00
_cell.angle_beta   90.00
_cell.angle_gamma   90.00
#
_symmetry.space_group_name_H-M   'P 1'
#
loop_
_entity.id
_entity.type
_entity.pdbx_description
1 polymer ?
#
loop_
_entity_poly.entity_id
_entity_poly.type
_entity_poly.pdbx_seq_one_letter_code
_entity_poly.pdbx_strand_id
1 'polypeptide(L)'
;MIWRFQFIFLVLTSFAVQGADHFLWYPKARTVDVEIRGMRVEQFLGLVRAETGWDVMMEPGLDRVVSGRFRNKPASEALRLLLGRTRFALVPAKDGTARLKVFNGLARAATQSVEAVEAQAFAEQFNEAPKVDDGRLITMPVKVHYLKSRFTSINANPKLTNLRPLMAGVNEIWQRGRVRFTTGIPKPLLPMSRDAEKTYADLFKPNVPADVVEKLLGATCADLLPNFPDRGKVIHLVLVYTMPQGYGAVYMPAKGLILMPQVKFAKLVSPTGVWKNGSDVFFAQSNILAHELGHALSLEHVATQGNLMIDGAIRQGEGVGPELGLTPVQIVAARKQAFTGGPYVPGINPPNRFVNPKPAPKPED
;
A
#
# COMPACT_ATOMS: atom_id res chain seq x y z
N MET A 1 8.66 -28.13 -63.42
CA MET A 1 8.94 -26.91 -62.62
C MET A 1 7.94 -26.91 -61.46
N ILE A 2 8.35 -27.39 -60.29
CA ILE A 2 7.47 -27.64 -59.14
C ILE A 2 7.60 -26.43 -58.20
N TRP A 3 6.55 -25.63 -58.07
CA TRP A 3 6.49 -24.56 -57.07
C TRP A 3 5.91 -25.11 -55.78
N ARG A 4 6.73 -25.18 -54.73
CA ARG A 4 6.31 -25.52 -53.37
C ARG A 4 5.79 -24.25 -52.68
N PHE A 5 4.48 -24.19 -52.42
CA PHE A 5 3.92 -23.22 -51.48
C PHE A 5 4.18 -23.69 -50.05
N GLN A 6 5.08 -23.03 -49.33
CA GLN A 6 5.17 -23.16 -47.87
C GLN A 6 4.16 -22.20 -47.23
N PHE A 7 3.10 -22.75 -46.65
CA PHE A 7 2.25 -22.02 -45.71
C PHE A 7 2.98 -21.94 -44.36
N ILE A 8 3.45 -20.74 -44.00
CA ILE A 8 3.92 -20.45 -42.65
C ILE A 8 2.68 -20.25 -41.78
N PHE A 9 2.38 -21.23 -40.91
CA PHE A 9 1.41 -21.06 -39.83
C PHE A 9 2.04 -20.15 -38.77
N LEU A 10 1.66 -18.88 -38.77
CA LEU A 10 1.98 -17.96 -37.68
C LEU A 10 1.11 -18.32 -36.48
N VAL A 11 1.62 -19.18 -35.59
CA VAL A 11 0.98 -19.42 -34.28
C VAL A 11 1.24 -18.19 -33.42
N LEU A 12 0.26 -17.28 -33.37
CA LEU A 12 0.20 -16.21 -32.37
C LEU A 12 -0.08 -16.84 -31.00
N THR A 13 0.96 -17.33 -30.32
CA THR A 13 0.87 -17.58 -28.88
C THR A 13 0.79 -16.23 -28.17
N SER A 14 -0.44 -15.78 -27.93
CA SER A 14 -0.69 -14.75 -26.93
C SER A 14 -0.31 -15.33 -25.58
N PHE A 15 0.93 -15.14 -25.16
CA PHE A 15 1.29 -15.30 -23.77
C PHE A 15 0.52 -14.23 -23.01
N ALA A 16 -0.66 -14.60 -22.48
CA ALA A 16 -1.27 -13.83 -21.42
C ALA A 16 -0.23 -13.78 -20.31
N VAL A 17 0.39 -12.64 -20.15
CA VAL A 17 1.15 -12.32 -18.95
C VAL A 17 0.24 -12.63 -17.77
N GLN A 18 0.63 -13.62 -16.98
CA GLN A 18 -0.19 -14.13 -15.88
C GLN A 18 0.13 -13.38 -14.59
N GLY A 19 -0.90 -12.77 -14.00
CA GLY A 19 -0.82 -12.05 -12.74
C GLY A 19 -0.56 -12.97 -11.55
N ALA A 20 0.14 -12.50 -10.52
CA ALA A 20 0.27 -13.21 -9.25
C ALA A 20 -1.06 -13.28 -8.47
N ASP A 21 -1.20 -14.29 -7.62
CA ASP A 21 -2.43 -14.53 -6.86
C ASP A 21 -2.68 -13.41 -5.84
N HIS A 22 -3.90 -12.86 -5.81
CA HIS A 22 -4.24 -11.73 -4.95
C HIS A 22 -5.71 -11.68 -4.52
N PHE A 23 -5.93 -11.03 -3.39
CA PHE A 23 -7.21 -10.58 -2.87
C PHE A 23 -7.01 -9.13 -2.43
N LEU A 24 -7.51 -8.15 -3.18
CA LEU A 24 -7.37 -6.73 -2.85
C LEU A 24 -8.65 -6.23 -2.22
N TRP A 25 -8.54 -5.61 -1.04
CA TRP A 25 -9.67 -5.05 -0.32
C TRP A 25 -9.74 -3.53 -0.49
N TYR A 26 -10.91 -3.04 -0.93
CA TYR A 26 -11.20 -1.62 -1.09
C TYR A 26 -12.21 -1.16 -0.01
N PRO A 27 -11.72 -0.65 1.14
CA PRO A 27 -12.56 -0.37 2.30
C PRO A 27 -13.66 0.68 2.07
N LYS A 28 -13.45 1.69 1.22
CA LYS A 28 -14.45 2.75 0.94
C LYS A 28 -15.55 2.20 0.06
N ALA A 29 -15.19 1.58 -1.07
CA ALA A 29 -16.11 0.99 -2.01
C ALA A 29 -16.78 -0.28 -1.47
N ARG A 30 -16.17 -0.92 -0.45
CA ARG A 30 -16.56 -2.24 0.09
C ARG A 30 -16.53 -3.35 -0.96
N THR A 31 -15.61 -3.23 -1.91
CA THR A 31 -15.42 -4.19 -2.99
C THR A 31 -14.04 -4.84 -2.92
N VAL A 32 -13.86 -5.89 -3.73
CA VAL A 32 -12.61 -6.62 -3.87
C VAL A 32 -12.27 -6.89 -5.33
N ASP A 33 -10.97 -6.90 -5.61
CA ASP A 33 -10.41 -7.54 -6.80
C ASP A 33 -9.75 -8.86 -6.36
N VAL A 34 -9.99 -9.94 -7.11
CA VAL A 34 -9.48 -11.27 -6.79
C VAL A 34 -8.93 -11.91 -8.04
N GLU A 35 -7.76 -12.54 -7.92
CA GLU A 35 -7.22 -13.49 -8.89
C GLU A 35 -6.55 -14.61 -8.08
N ILE A 36 -7.18 -15.77 -8.00
CA ILE A 36 -6.68 -16.92 -7.24
C ILE A 36 -6.73 -18.15 -8.14
N ARG A 37 -5.60 -18.87 -8.27
CA ARG A 37 -5.43 -20.00 -9.18
C ARG A 37 -5.16 -21.28 -8.41
N GLY A 38 -6.17 -21.76 -7.69
CA GLY A 38 -6.10 -23.03 -7.00
C GLY A 38 -5.30 -22.97 -5.70
N MET A 39 -5.79 -22.17 -4.75
CA MET A 39 -5.17 -22.00 -3.44
C MET A 39 -5.92 -22.81 -2.37
N ARG A 40 -5.22 -23.39 -1.39
CA ARG A 40 -5.90 -24.03 -0.24
C ARG A 40 -6.70 -22.98 0.53
N VAL A 41 -7.89 -23.35 1.00
CA VAL A 41 -8.81 -22.41 1.67
C VAL A 41 -8.17 -21.72 2.87
N GLU A 42 -7.37 -22.44 3.67
CA GLU A 42 -6.64 -21.84 4.79
C GLU A 42 -5.67 -20.73 4.34
N GLN A 43 -4.90 -20.97 3.27
CA GLN A 43 -3.99 -19.98 2.71
C GLN A 43 -4.74 -18.77 2.14
N PHE A 44 -5.86 -19.01 1.45
CA PHE A 44 -6.73 -17.95 0.97
C PHE A 44 -7.29 -17.11 2.11
N LEU A 45 -7.76 -17.74 3.18
CA LEU A 45 -8.25 -17.06 4.37
C LEU A 45 -7.14 -16.29 5.10
N GLY A 46 -5.91 -16.80 5.08
CA GLY A 46 -4.74 -16.08 5.54
C GLY A 46 -4.45 -14.83 4.70
N LEU A 47 -4.68 -14.88 3.39
CA LEU A 47 -4.56 -13.72 2.49
C LEU A 47 -5.66 -12.69 2.78
N VAL A 48 -6.90 -13.14 2.97
CA VAL A 48 -8.00 -12.27 3.41
C VAL A 48 -7.64 -11.57 4.72
N ARG A 49 -7.11 -12.30 5.70
CA ARG A 49 -6.66 -11.75 6.99
C ARG A 49 -5.57 -10.69 6.80
N ALA A 50 -4.58 -10.96 5.95
CA ALA A 50 -3.48 -10.04 5.68
C ALA A 50 -3.95 -8.72 5.03
N GLU A 51 -4.94 -8.79 4.15
CA GLU A 51 -5.41 -7.65 3.33
C GLU A 51 -6.48 -6.82 4.01
N THR A 52 -7.36 -7.46 4.77
CA THR A 52 -8.48 -6.80 5.44
C THR A 52 -8.17 -6.41 6.88
N GLY A 53 -7.20 -7.10 7.50
CA GLY A 53 -6.96 -7.03 8.94
C GLY A 53 -8.08 -7.67 9.78
N TRP A 54 -9.05 -8.35 9.17
CA TRP A 54 -10.13 -9.03 9.87
C TRP A 54 -9.60 -10.15 10.76
N ASP A 55 -10.34 -10.46 11.83
CA ASP A 55 -10.11 -11.70 12.54
C ASP A 55 -10.75 -12.86 11.77
N VAL A 56 -9.94 -13.80 11.30
CA VAL A 56 -10.41 -14.88 10.43
C VAL A 56 -10.33 -16.21 11.17
N MET A 57 -11.49 -16.86 11.30
CA MET A 57 -11.68 -18.13 11.98
C MET A 57 -12.24 -19.16 11.00
N MET A 58 -11.77 -20.40 11.07
CA MET A 58 -12.24 -21.50 10.24
C MET A 58 -12.62 -22.75 11.06
N GLU A 59 -13.53 -23.56 10.53
CA GLU A 59 -13.80 -24.89 11.05
C GLU A 59 -12.59 -25.81 10.79
N PRO A 60 -12.07 -26.52 11.80
CA PRO A 60 -10.94 -27.43 11.62
C PRO A 60 -11.25 -28.51 10.56
N GLY A 61 -10.25 -28.89 9.78
CA GLY A 61 -10.38 -29.94 8.76
C GLY A 61 -11.05 -29.50 7.46
N LEU A 62 -11.32 -28.21 7.27
CA LEU A 62 -11.70 -27.67 5.96
C LEU A 62 -10.51 -27.76 5.00
N ASP A 63 -10.47 -28.83 4.21
CA ASP A 63 -9.44 -29.06 3.19
C ASP A 63 -10.06 -28.99 1.79
N ARG A 64 -9.97 -27.81 1.18
CA ARG A 64 -10.43 -27.58 -0.19
C ARG A 64 -9.62 -26.50 -0.87
N VAL A 65 -9.71 -26.50 -2.19
CA VAL A 65 -9.09 -25.51 -3.05
C VAL A 65 -10.12 -24.47 -3.46
N VAL A 66 -9.68 -23.21 -3.57
CA VAL A 66 -10.46 -22.09 -4.08
C VAL A 66 -9.78 -21.50 -5.32
N SER A 67 -10.61 -21.08 -6.27
CA SER A 67 -10.19 -20.39 -7.49
C SER A 67 -11.24 -19.36 -7.86
N GLY A 68 -10.81 -18.24 -8.42
CA GLY A 68 -11.73 -17.22 -8.89
C GLY A 68 -11.01 -16.01 -9.43
N ARG A 69 -11.66 -15.32 -10.36
CA ARG A 69 -11.18 -14.05 -10.90
C ARG A 69 -12.33 -13.07 -10.98
N PHE A 70 -12.27 -12.02 -10.16
CA PHE A 70 -13.32 -11.01 -10.08
C PHE A 70 -12.67 -9.64 -9.97
N ARG A 71 -13.35 -8.61 -10.48
CA ARG A 71 -12.97 -7.22 -10.25
C ARG A 71 -14.17 -6.45 -9.73
N ASN A 72 -13.91 -5.51 -8.83
CA ASN A 72 -14.88 -4.61 -8.23
C ASN A 72 -16.11 -5.33 -7.67
N LYS A 73 -15.90 -6.48 -7.05
CA LYS A 73 -16.98 -7.34 -6.56
C LYS A 73 -17.30 -7.00 -5.11
N PRO A 74 -18.57 -6.85 -4.69
CA PRO A 74 -18.88 -6.72 -3.26
C PRO A 74 -18.24 -7.87 -2.45
N ALA A 75 -17.60 -7.57 -1.32
CA ALA A 75 -16.79 -8.56 -0.60
C ALA A 75 -17.58 -9.81 -0.17
N SER A 76 -18.82 -9.65 0.30
CA SER A 76 -19.69 -10.77 0.65
C SER A 76 -20.03 -11.64 -0.55
N GLU A 77 -20.23 -11.04 -1.72
CA GLU A 77 -20.51 -11.78 -2.94
C GLU A 77 -19.26 -12.50 -3.46
N ALA A 78 -18.09 -11.86 -3.43
CA ALA A 78 -16.82 -12.49 -3.79
C ALA A 78 -16.51 -13.69 -2.90
N LEU A 79 -16.67 -13.55 -1.58
CA LEU A 79 -16.50 -14.65 -0.62
C LEU A 79 -17.48 -15.78 -0.91
N ARG A 80 -18.75 -15.48 -1.19
CA ARG A 80 -19.75 -16.50 -1.57
C ARG A 80 -19.35 -17.27 -2.82
N LEU A 81 -18.80 -16.59 -3.83
CA LEU A 81 -18.35 -17.23 -5.07
C LEU A 81 -17.11 -18.11 -4.84
N LEU A 82 -16.12 -17.63 -4.09
CA LEU A 82 -14.88 -18.37 -3.81
C LEU A 82 -15.10 -19.55 -2.87
N LEU A 83 -15.90 -19.35 -1.82
CA LEU A 83 -16.20 -20.35 -0.81
C LEU A 83 -17.34 -21.28 -1.22
N GLY A 84 -18.08 -21.01 -2.31
CA GLY A 84 -19.11 -21.92 -2.84
C GLY A 84 -20.10 -22.40 -1.78
N ARG A 85 -20.10 -23.72 -1.50
CA ARG A 85 -20.99 -24.36 -0.50
C ARG A 85 -20.54 -24.15 0.95
N THR A 86 -19.30 -23.75 1.18
CA THR A 86 -18.80 -23.47 2.54
C THR A 86 -19.45 -22.18 3.02
N ARG A 87 -20.11 -22.26 4.17
CA ARG A 87 -20.83 -21.14 4.76
C ARG A 87 -19.84 -20.18 5.41
N PHE A 88 -20.22 -18.92 5.48
CA PHE A 88 -19.46 -17.93 6.21
C PHE A 88 -20.38 -16.92 6.90
N ALA A 89 -19.85 -16.28 7.93
CA ALA A 89 -20.48 -15.16 8.59
C ALA A 89 -19.43 -14.07 8.81
N LEU A 90 -19.74 -12.86 8.35
CA LEU A 90 -18.95 -11.67 8.65
C LEU A 90 -19.69 -10.89 9.74
N VAL A 91 -19.13 -10.86 10.95
CA VAL A 91 -19.75 -10.25 12.12
C VAL A 91 -18.84 -9.17 12.71
N PRO A 92 -19.37 -8.10 13.31
CA PRO A 92 -18.57 -7.17 14.09
C PRO A 92 -17.90 -7.90 15.27
N ALA A 93 -16.60 -7.71 15.51
CA ALA A 93 -15.95 -8.19 16.73
C ALA A 93 -16.00 -7.12 17.85
N LYS A 94 -15.64 -7.51 19.07
CA LYS A 94 -15.70 -6.66 20.28
C LYS A 94 -14.69 -5.52 20.28
N ASP A 95 -13.56 -5.72 19.62
CA ASP A 95 -12.55 -4.72 19.28
C ASP A 95 -12.89 -4.02 17.94
N GLY A 96 -14.11 -4.21 17.43
CA GLY A 96 -14.67 -3.63 16.20
C GLY A 96 -13.89 -3.85 14.91
N THR A 97 -12.87 -4.70 14.95
CA THR A 97 -12.38 -5.43 13.78
C THR A 97 -13.52 -6.32 13.28
N ALA A 98 -13.73 -6.46 11.97
CA ALA A 98 -14.69 -7.45 11.49
C ALA A 98 -14.12 -8.86 11.71
N ARG A 99 -14.97 -9.81 12.10
CA ARG A 99 -14.61 -11.22 12.23
C ARG A 99 -15.28 -12.02 11.14
N LEU A 100 -14.47 -12.70 10.32
CA LEU A 100 -14.92 -13.66 9.33
C LEU A 100 -14.85 -15.07 9.92
N LYS A 101 -16.00 -15.75 10.02
CA LYS A 101 -16.09 -17.16 10.39
C LYS A 101 -16.42 -17.99 9.16
N VAL A 102 -15.68 -19.07 8.91
CA VAL A 102 -15.88 -19.96 7.76
C VAL A 102 -16.09 -21.39 8.25
N PHE A 103 -17.18 -22.03 7.81
CA PHE A 103 -17.66 -23.30 8.38
C PHE A 103 -18.54 -24.07 7.40
N ASN A 104 -18.63 -25.39 7.54
CA ASN A 104 -19.60 -26.22 6.82
C ASN A 104 -20.88 -26.40 7.63
N GLY A 105 -20.76 -26.64 8.94
CA GLY A 105 -21.89 -26.88 9.83
C GLY A 105 -22.50 -25.59 10.40
N LEU A 106 -22.18 -25.33 11.67
CA LEU A 106 -22.66 -24.16 12.43
C LEU A 106 -21.52 -23.17 12.64
N ALA A 107 -21.85 -21.88 12.75
CA ALA A 107 -20.85 -20.82 12.95
C ALA A 107 -19.99 -20.99 14.22
N ARG A 108 -20.46 -21.74 15.22
CA ARG A 108 -19.70 -22.06 16.44
C ARG A 108 -18.57 -23.09 16.21
N ALA A 109 -18.59 -23.82 15.10
CA ALA A 109 -17.57 -24.78 14.74
C ALA A 109 -16.30 -24.11 14.18
N ALA A 110 -16.38 -22.85 13.75
CA ALA A 110 -15.22 -22.06 13.35
C ALA A 110 -14.39 -21.63 14.59
N THR A 111 -13.53 -22.54 15.06
CA THR A 111 -12.74 -22.41 16.29
C THR A 111 -11.24 -22.25 16.04
N GLN A 112 -10.75 -22.58 14.84
CA GLN A 112 -9.34 -22.42 14.49
C GLN A 112 -9.09 -20.99 13.98
N SER A 113 -8.14 -20.29 14.58
CA SER A 113 -7.65 -19.02 14.07
C SER A 113 -6.79 -19.27 12.84
N VAL A 114 -7.03 -18.50 11.78
CA VAL A 114 -6.19 -18.53 10.57
C VAL A 114 -5.07 -17.51 10.72
N GLU A 115 -3.83 -17.93 10.48
CA GLU A 115 -2.68 -17.04 10.47
C GLU A 115 -2.63 -16.19 9.20
N ALA A 116 -2.16 -14.95 9.33
CA ALA A 116 -1.98 -14.09 8.18
C ALA A 116 -0.80 -14.59 7.34
N VAL A 117 -0.98 -14.76 6.04
CA VAL A 117 0.12 -15.03 5.11
C VAL A 117 0.78 -13.72 4.69
N GLU A 118 2.08 -13.74 4.42
CA GLU A 118 2.76 -12.55 3.89
C GLU A 118 2.29 -12.29 2.45
N ALA A 119 1.60 -11.16 2.23
CA ALA A 119 1.12 -10.77 0.90
C ALA A 119 2.26 -10.65 -0.15
N GLN A 120 3.49 -10.40 0.30
CA GLN A 120 4.70 -10.38 -0.54
C GLN A 120 5.04 -11.75 -1.14
N ALA A 121 4.67 -12.84 -0.47
CA ALA A 121 4.92 -14.20 -0.97
C ALA A 121 4.17 -14.49 -2.29
N PHE A 122 3.15 -13.69 -2.60
CA PHE A 122 2.35 -13.77 -3.82
C PHE A 122 2.58 -12.57 -4.74
N ALA A 123 3.70 -11.85 -4.60
CA ALA A 123 4.06 -10.76 -5.51
C ALA A 123 4.91 -11.29 -6.68
N GLU A 124 4.61 -10.82 -7.90
CA GLU A 124 5.52 -10.97 -9.04
C GLU A 124 6.83 -10.22 -8.76
N GLN A 125 7.96 -10.89 -8.92
CA GLN A 125 9.29 -10.26 -8.90
C GLN A 125 9.67 -9.82 -10.31
N PHE A 126 10.08 -8.56 -10.45
CA PHE A 126 10.57 -8.01 -11.72
C PHE A 126 12.09 -7.86 -11.64
N ASN A 127 12.82 -8.53 -12.53
CA ASN A 127 14.26 -8.32 -12.69
C ASN A 127 14.55 -7.11 -13.61
N GLU A 128 13.66 -6.81 -14.56
CA GLU A 128 13.74 -5.66 -15.45
C GLU A 128 12.33 -5.11 -15.76
N ALA A 129 12.24 -3.80 -15.93
CA ALA A 129 11.01 -3.13 -16.32
C ALA A 129 10.62 -3.52 -17.76
N PRO A 130 9.35 -3.90 -18.03
CA PRO A 130 8.92 -4.24 -19.38
C PRO A 130 9.02 -3.01 -20.30
N LYS A 131 9.32 -3.21 -21.58
CA LYS A 131 9.42 -2.09 -22.56
C LYS A 131 8.07 -1.41 -22.82
N VAL A 132 6.98 -2.14 -22.63
CA VAL A 132 5.61 -1.66 -22.80
C VAL A 132 4.81 -2.03 -21.56
N ASP A 133 4.07 -1.05 -21.05
CA ASP A 133 3.14 -1.26 -19.95
C ASP A 133 1.89 -2.01 -20.43
N ASP A 134 1.68 -3.22 -19.93
CA ASP A 134 0.55 -4.09 -20.25
C ASP A 134 -0.66 -3.91 -19.32
N GLY A 135 -0.60 -2.93 -18.42
CA GLY A 135 -1.67 -2.64 -17.47
C GLY A 135 -1.85 -3.71 -16.39
N ARG A 136 -0.87 -4.62 -16.17
CA ARG A 136 -0.90 -5.57 -15.05
C ARG A 136 -0.88 -4.87 -13.69
N LEU A 137 -1.29 -5.58 -12.65
CA LEU A 137 -1.12 -5.13 -11.27
C LEU A 137 0.37 -5.22 -10.89
N ILE A 138 0.99 -4.11 -10.50
CA ILE A 138 2.37 -4.08 -9.99
C ILE A 138 2.28 -4.12 -8.46
N THR A 139 2.92 -5.11 -7.83
CA THR A 139 2.96 -5.19 -6.36
C THR A 139 4.31 -4.71 -5.85
N MET A 140 4.31 -3.67 -5.02
CA MET A 140 5.50 -3.06 -4.44
C MET A 140 5.62 -3.38 -2.95
N PRO A 141 6.76 -3.95 -2.51
CA PRO A 141 6.98 -4.21 -1.10
C PRO A 141 7.30 -2.92 -0.34
N VAL A 142 6.69 -2.77 0.84
CA VAL A 142 6.97 -1.71 1.81
C VAL A 142 7.53 -2.34 3.09
N LYS A 143 8.74 -1.96 3.47
CA LYS A 143 9.35 -2.35 4.75
C LYS A 143 8.98 -1.34 5.82
N VAL A 144 8.31 -1.81 6.88
CA VAL A 144 7.82 -0.96 7.97
C VAL A 144 8.79 -1.01 9.15
N HIS A 145 9.08 0.16 9.71
CA HIS A 145 9.98 0.34 10.83
C HIS A 145 9.33 1.18 11.92
N TYR A 146 9.42 0.76 13.18
CA TYR A 146 9.02 1.56 14.34
C TYR A 146 10.26 2.10 15.05
N LEU A 147 10.43 3.43 15.07
CA LEU A 147 11.55 4.05 15.76
C LEU A 147 11.49 3.73 17.26
N LYS A 148 12.55 3.14 17.80
CA LYS A 148 12.74 2.84 19.21
C LYS A 148 13.64 3.89 19.83
N SER A 149 13.07 4.64 20.75
CA SER A 149 13.75 5.77 21.38
C SER A 149 13.59 5.73 22.90
N ARG A 150 14.58 6.29 23.61
CA ARG A 150 14.49 6.57 25.04
C ARG A 150 13.57 7.75 25.36
N PHE A 151 13.33 8.63 24.38
CA PHE A 151 12.44 9.78 24.53
C PHE A 151 11.03 9.39 24.13
N THR A 152 10.11 9.50 25.08
CA THR A 152 8.70 9.12 24.88
C THR A 152 8.02 9.92 23.78
N SER A 153 8.45 11.16 23.53
CA SER A 153 7.94 12.04 22.47
C SER A 153 8.16 11.48 21.06
N ILE A 154 9.08 10.54 20.87
CA ILE A 154 9.45 10.03 19.53
C ILE A 154 9.49 8.49 19.46
N ASN A 155 9.37 7.80 20.60
CA ASN A 155 9.35 6.34 20.69
C ASN A 155 8.04 5.71 20.16
N ALA A 156 8.09 5.12 18.98
CA ALA A 156 6.93 4.52 18.34
C ALA A 156 6.60 3.14 18.93
N ASN A 157 5.31 2.90 19.18
CA ASN A 157 4.81 1.68 19.80
C ASN A 157 3.94 0.87 18.82
N PRO A 158 4.41 -0.28 18.30
CA PRO A 158 3.65 -1.05 17.30
C PRO A 158 2.26 -1.51 17.75
N LYS A 159 1.97 -1.51 19.07
CA LYS A 159 0.64 -1.84 19.59
C LYS A 159 -0.39 -0.72 19.40
N LEU A 160 0.04 0.52 19.16
CA LEU A 160 -0.85 1.67 19.01
C LEU A 160 -1.34 1.89 17.58
N THR A 161 -0.83 1.14 16.59
CA THR A 161 -1.19 1.36 15.18
C THR A 161 -1.17 0.06 14.41
N ASN A 162 -2.31 -0.26 13.78
CA ASN A 162 -2.41 -1.34 12.79
C ASN A 162 -2.37 -0.73 11.38
N LEU A 163 -1.31 -0.95 10.62
CA LEU A 163 -1.15 -0.31 9.31
C LEU A 163 -1.97 -0.96 8.19
N ARG A 164 -2.54 -2.15 8.41
CA ARG A 164 -3.23 -2.89 7.33
C ARG A 164 -4.42 -2.10 6.77
N PRO A 165 -5.33 -1.54 7.57
CA PRO A 165 -6.43 -0.75 7.03
C PRO A 165 -5.93 0.48 6.28
N LEU A 166 -4.95 1.21 6.84
CA LEU A 166 -4.35 2.37 6.19
C LEU A 166 -3.80 2.00 4.80
N MET A 167 -3.09 0.86 4.70
CA MET A 167 -2.55 0.38 3.44
C MET A 167 -3.64 -0.10 2.47
N ALA A 168 -4.74 -0.68 2.96
CA ALA A 168 -5.89 -1.01 2.13
C ALA A 168 -6.53 0.25 1.52
N GLY A 169 -6.66 1.33 2.29
CA GLY A 169 -7.11 2.64 1.80
C GLY A 169 -6.17 3.23 0.75
N VAL A 170 -4.85 3.12 0.95
CA VAL A 170 -3.84 3.49 -0.05
C VAL A 170 -4.01 2.69 -1.34
N ASN A 171 -4.17 1.37 -1.23
CA ASN A 171 -4.33 0.48 -2.38
C ASN A 171 -5.62 0.75 -3.16
N GLU A 172 -6.69 1.18 -2.48
CA GLU A 172 -7.90 1.64 -3.12
C GLU A 172 -7.68 2.91 -3.95
N ILE A 173 -6.96 3.89 -3.41
CA ILE A 173 -6.59 5.13 -4.13
C ILE A 173 -5.73 4.79 -5.36
N TRP A 174 -4.79 3.87 -5.21
CA TRP A 174 -3.87 3.43 -6.26
C TRP A 174 -4.43 2.37 -7.21
N GLN A 175 -5.69 1.94 -7.02
CA GLN A 175 -6.36 0.98 -7.90
C GLN A 175 -6.33 1.43 -9.37
N ARG A 176 -6.58 2.73 -9.63
CA ARG A 176 -6.53 3.31 -10.99
C ARG A 176 -5.14 3.22 -11.61
N GLY A 177 -4.09 3.34 -10.80
CA GLY A 177 -2.70 3.16 -11.22
C GLY A 177 -2.30 1.69 -11.41
N ARG A 178 -3.15 0.74 -11.00
CA ARG A 178 -2.86 -0.70 -10.98
C ARG A 178 -1.53 -0.97 -10.25
N VAL A 179 -1.29 -0.25 -9.17
CA VAL A 179 -0.16 -0.43 -8.24
C VAL A 179 -0.74 -0.79 -6.87
N ARG A 180 -0.17 -1.81 -6.24
CA ARG A 180 -0.51 -2.28 -4.89
C ARG A 180 0.75 -2.22 -4.05
N PHE A 181 0.61 -1.74 -2.82
CA PHE A 181 1.66 -1.75 -1.81
C PHE A 181 1.37 -2.83 -0.77
N THR A 182 2.39 -3.61 -0.42
CA THR A 182 2.28 -4.69 0.57
C THR A 182 3.28 -4.51 1.69
N THR A 183 2.80 -4.49 2.93
CA THR A 183 3.67 -4.36 4.10
C THR A 183 4.10 -5.73 4.61
N GLY A 184 5.39 -5.88 4.90
CA GLY A 184 5.91 -7.03 5.66
C GLY A 184 5.71 -6.87 7.17
N ILE A 185 6.31 -7.78 7.95
CA ILE A 185 6.35 -7.68 9.41
C ILE A 185 7.12 -6.42 9.82
N PRO A 186 6.52 -5.50 10.61
CA PRO A 186 7.23 -4.32 11.07
C PRO A 186 8.41 -4.65 11.98
N LYS A 187 9.51 -3.91 11.82
CA LYS A 187 10.75 -4.10 12.59
C LYS A 187 11.04 -2.90 13.50
N PRO A 188 11.70 -3.08 14.65
CA PRO A 188 12.23 -1.95 15.40
C PRO A 188 13.37 -1.30 14.62
N LEU A 189 13.49 0.02 14.73
CA LEU A 189 14.60 0.80 14.18
C LEU A 189 15.22 1.64 15.29
N LEU A 190 16.54 1.58 15.43
CA LEU A 190 17.27 2.45 16.34
C LEU A 190 17.69 3.74 15.62
N PRO A 191 17.73 4.88 16.33
CA PRO A 191 18.37 6.10 15.86
C PRO A 191 19.83 5.87 15.46
N MET A 192 20.32 6.65 14.50
CA MET A 192 21.72 6.59 14.06
C MET A 192 22.72 6.93 15.15
N SER A 193 22.38 7.87 16.04
CA SER A 193 23.22 8.25 17.17
C SER A 193 22.39 8.77 18.33
N ARG A 194 23.02 8.79 19.52
CA ARG A 194 22.42 9.37 20.72
C ARG A 194 22.15 10.87 20.57
N ASP A 195 23.03 11.57 19.86
CA ASP A 195 22.92 13.01 19.67
C ASP A 195 21.81 13.35 18.68
N ALA A 196 21.71 12.63 17.56
CA ALA A 196 20.62 12.82 16.59
C ALA A 196 19.24 12.52 17.22
N GLU A 197 19.17 11.46 18.04
CA GLU A 197 17.98 11.12 18.82
C GLU A 197 17.56 12.27 19.75
N LYS A 198 18.51 12.83 20.49
CA LYS A 198 18.26 13.94 21.41
C LYS A 198 17.89 15.22 20.67
N THR A 199 18.58 15.57 19.58
CA THR A 199 18.29 16.77 18.78
C THR A 199 16.87 16.73 18.24
N TYR A 200 16.42 15.58 17.71
CA TYR A 200 15.04 15.41 17.25
C TYR A 200 14.02 15.53 18.39
N ALA A 201 14.30 14.90 19.54
CA ALA A 201 13.44 15.00 20.72
C ALA A 201 13.35 16.44 21.26
N ASP A 202 14.44 17.21 21.17
CA ASP A 202 14.52 18.59 21.65
C ASP A 202 13.65 19.55 20.83
N LEU A 203 13.31 19.23 19.57
CA LEU A 203 12.36 20.01 18.76
C LEU A 203 10.95 20.07 19.35
N PHE A 204 10.60 19.17 20.28
CA PHE A 204 9.30 19.14 20.95
C PHE A 204 9.25 19.99 22.22
N LYS A 205 10.38 20.58 22.64
CA LYS A 205 10.40 21.40 23.85
C LYS A 205 9.58 22.68 23.66
N PRO A 206 8.82 23.10 24.67
CA PRO A 206 7.87 24.22 24.54
C PRO A 206 8.55 25.57 24.27
N ASN A 207 9.84 25.69 24.58
CA ASN A 207 10.62 26.91 24.36
C ASN A 207 11.29 26.98 22.97
N VAL A 208 11.08 26.00 22.09
CA VAL A 208 11.62 26.02 20.73
C VAL A 208 10.60 26.70 19.79
N PRO A 209 10.94 27.85 19.18
CA PRO A 209 10.04 28.55 18.26
C PRO A 209 9.68 27.73 17.01
N ALA A 210 8.49 27.94 16.46
CA ALA A 210 8.00 27.19 15.30
C ALA A 210 8.87 27.37 14.04
N ASP A 211 9.41 28.57 13.80
CA ASP A 211 10.28 28.84 12.66
C ASP A 211 11.65 28.13 12.79
N VAL A 212 12.13 27.95 14.02
CA VAL A 212 13.34 27.16 14.31
C VAL A 212 13.07 25.68 14.03
N VAL A 213 11.91 25.16 14.47
CA VAL A 213 11.50 23.79 14.16
C VAL A 213 11.45 23.56 12.65
N GLU A 214 10.80 24.44 11.91
CA GLU A 214 10.66 24.33 10.45
C GLU A 214 12.03 24.27 9.74
N LYS A 215 12.96 25.16 10.13
CA LYS A 215 14.32 25.20 9.56
C LYS A 215 15.14 23.96 9.88
N LEU A 216 15.02 23.40 11.08
CA LEU A 216 15.89 22.31 11.55
C LEU A 216 15.33 20.91 11.28
N LEU A 217 14.02 20.76 11.09
CA LEU A 217 13.37 19.46 11.02
C LEU A 217 13.96 18.57 9.92
N GLY A 218 14.15 19.09 8.71
CA GLY A 218 14.66 18.31 7.58
C GLY A 218 16.04 17.71 7.85
N ALA A 219 17.00 18.52 8.32
CA ALA A 219 18.34 18.07 8.68
C ALA A 219 18.31 17.08 9.86
N THR A 220 17.50 17.37 10.87
CA THR A 220 17.39 16.51 12.05
C THR A 220 16.80 15.13 11.72
N CYS A 221 15.79 15.06 10.85
CA CYS A 221 15.28 13.80 10.30
C CYS A 221 16.36 13.06 9.50
N ALA A 222 17.17 13.79 8.73
CA ALA A 222 18.23 13.21 7.92
C ALA A 222 19.32 12.56 8.78
N ASP A 223 19.67 13.16 9.91
CA ASP A 223 20.66 12.64 10.86
C ASP A 223 20.11 11.52 11.74
N LEU A 224 18.81 11.57 12.06
CA LEU A 224 18.16 10.56 12.90
C LEU A 224 18.11 9.17 12.24
N LEU A 225 17.88 9.14 10.93
CA LEU A 225 17.50 7.93 10.19
C LEU A 225 18.66 7.38 9.35
N PRO A 226 18.83 6.05 9.26
CA PRO A 226 19.88 5.46 8.46
C PRO A 226 19.63 5.64 6.96
N ASN A 227 20.71 5.49 6.20
CA ASN A 227 20.63 5.20 4.78
C ASN A 227 20.50 3.68 4.61
N PHE A 228 19.30 3.19 4.31
CA PHE A 228 19.10 1.77 4.08
C PHE A 228 19.90 1.29 2.86
N PRO A 229 20.54 0.10 2.91
CA PRO A 229 21.31 -0.45 1.78
C PRO A 229 20.48 -0.65 0.52
N ASP A 230 19.18 -0.89 0.68
CA ASP A 230 18.21 -1.16 -0.37
C ASP A 230 17.29 0.04 -0.68
N ARG A 231 17.68 1.27 -0.31
CA ARG A 231 16.82 2.46 -0.42
C ARG A 231 16.30 2.80 -1.83
N GLY A 232 16.94 2.35 -2.90
CA GLY A 232 16.44 2.50 -4.28
C GLY A 232 15.68 1.28 -4.83
N LYS A 233 15.55 0.22 -4.02
CA LYS A 233 14.98 -1.08 -4.40
C LYS A 233 13.73 -1.44 -3.60
N VAL A 234 13.54 -0.85 -2.42
CA VAL A 234 12.39 -1.11 -1.55
C VAL A 234 11.96 0.20 -0.91
N ILE A 235 10.65 0.38 -0.72
CA ILE A 235 10.12 1.55 0.00
C ILE A 235 10.22 1.29 1.49
N HIS A 236 10.83 2.20 2.24
CA HIS A 236 10.89 2.13 3.71
C HIS A 236 9.87 3.08 4.32
N LEU A 237 8.97 2.58 5.15
CA LEU A 237 8.06 3.40 5.96
C LEU A 237 8.56 3.40 7.40
N VAL A 238 8.95 4.57 7.91
CA VAL A 238 9.44 4.74 9.29
C VAL A 238 8.39 5.48 10.10
N LEU A 239 7.90 4.82 11.16
CA LEU A 239 6.99 5.40 12.14
C LEU A 239 7.77 5.97 13.32
N VAL A 240 7.49 7.24 13.62
CA VAL A 240 7.90 7.93 14.86
C VAL A 240 6.68 8.21 15.71
N TYR A 241 6.80 8.36 17.03
CA TYR A 241 5.61 8.60 17.86
C TYR A 241 4.82 9.83 17.39
N THR A 242 5.50 10.97 17.23
CA THR A 242 4.94 12.18 16.63
C THR A 242 5.99 12.94 15.83
N MET A 243 5.54 13.92 15.04
CA MET A 243 6.39 14.89 14.35
C MET A 243 6.09 16.29 14.89
N PRO A 244 7.07 17.20 14.95
CA PRO A 244 6.82 18.61 15.25
C PRO A 244 5.89 19.24 14.19
N GLN A 245 5.03 20.19 14.59
CA GLN A 245 4.22 21.12 13.76
C GLN A 245 3.71 20.64 12.38
N GLY A 246 2.40 20.43 12.18
CA GLY A 246 1.77 20.41 10.84
C GLY A 246 2.05 19.21 9.92
N TYR A 247 3.19 18.54 10.03
CA TYR A 247 3.60 17.47 9.10
C TYR A 247 2.72 16.22 9.19
N GLY A 248 2.17 15.82 8.04
CA GLY A 248 1.45 14.56 7.83
C GLY A 248 2.44 13.40 7.78
N ALA A 249 2.69 12.85 6.61
CA ALA A 249 3.87 12.03 6.34
C ALA A 249 4.78 12.82 5.38
N VAL A 250 6.04 12.41 5.24
CA VAL A 250 6.99 13.05 4.32
C VAL A 250 7.85 11.99 3.65
N TYR A 251 7.86 11.97 2.33
CA TYR A 251 8.84 11.25 1.55
C TYR A 251 10.19 11.98 1.57
N MET A 252 11.26 11.23 1.86
CA MET A 252 12.64 11.69 1.88
C MET A 252 13.42 11.05 0.71
N PRO A 253 13.50 11.71 -0.47
CA PRO A 253 14.03 11.09 -1.69
C PRO A 253 15.45 10.58 -1.55
N ALA A 254 16.35 11.36 -0.94
CA ALA A 254 17.75 10.98 -0.73
C ALA A 254 17.91 9.68 0.09
N LYS A 255 16.91 9.36 0.92
CA LYS A 255 16.89 8.18 1.79
C LYS A 255 15.97 7.05 1.29
N GLY A 256 15.16 7.28 0.25
CA GLY A 256 14.20 6.30 -0.25
C GLY A 256 13.17 5.85 0.79
N LEU A 257 12.82 6.73 1.73
CA LEU A 257 11.95 6.40 2.86
C LEU A 257 10.84 7.44 3.04
N ILE A 258 9.72 7.00 3.61
CA ILE A 258 8.63 7.84 4.09
C ILE A 258 8.72 7.87 5.61
N LEU A 259 8.78 9.08 6.18
CA LEU A 259 8.68 9.31 7.61
C LEU A 259 7.24 9.66 7.97
N MET A 260 6.69 9.04 9.02
CA MET A 260 5.28 9.20 9.37
C MET A 260 5.10 9.23 10.91
N PRO A 261 4.33 10.19 11.46
CA PRO A 261 3.98 10.24 12.87
C PRO A 261 2.96 9.16 13.19
N GLN A 262 3.04 8.59 14.37
CA GLN A 262 2.17 7.52 14.80
C GLN A 262 0.87 8.06 15.40
N VAL A 263 0.95 9.03 16.31
CA VAL A 263 -0.20 9.50 17.09
C VAL A 263 -1.30 10.15 16.25
N LYS A 264 -0.94 10.81 15.14
CA LYS A 264 -1.93 11.35 14.19
C LYS A 264 -2.83 10.24 13.63
N PHE A 265 -2.29 9.04 13.48
CA PHE A 265 -2.99 7.88 12.95
C PHE A 265 -3.54 6.97 14.05
N ALA A 266 -2.91 6.92 15.24
CA ALA A 266 -3.42 6.18 16.38
C ALA A 266 -4.79 6.71 16.86
N LYS A 267 -5.09 8.00 16.67
CA LYS A 267 -6.43 8.59 16.92
C LYS A 267 -7.55 8.02 16.04
N LEU A 268 -7.22 7.25 14.99
CA LEU A 268 -8.19 6.53 14.14
C LEU A 268 -8.60 5.17 14.72
N VAL A 269 -7.89 4.74 15.75
CA VAL A 269 -8.15 3.52 16.50
C VAL A 269 -8.93 3.95 17.75
N SER A 270 -10.11 3.37 17.96
CA SER A 270 -10.88 3.57 19.17
C SER A 270 -10.06 3.14 20.39
N PRO A 271 -10.46 3.53 21.62
CA PRO A 271 -9.84 3.06 22.85
C PRO A 271 -9.74 1.52 22.97
N THR A 272 -10.53 0.77 22.20
CA THR A 272 -10.55 -0.70 22.19
C THR A 272 -9.79 -1.31 21.02
N GLY A 273 -9.05 -0.54 20.22
CA GLY A 273 -8.33 -1.08 19.05
C GLY A 273 -9.14 -1.05 17.75
N VAL A 274 -10.39 -0.56 17.79
CA VAL A 274 -11.33 -0.56 16.66
C VAL A 274 -10.99 0.55 15.69
N TRP A 275 -10.74 0.24 14.42
CA TRP A 275 -10.76 1.29 13.41
C TRP A 275 -12.18 1.85 13.26
N LYS A 276 -12.33 3.17 13.22
CA LYS A 276 -13.53 3.81 12.64
C LYS A 276 -13.50 3.59 11.12
N ASN A 277 -13.63 2.33 10.72
CA ASN A 277 -13.55 1.86 9.34
C ASN A 277 -14.59 2.61 8.51
N GLY A 278 -14.16 3.20 7.40
CA GLY A 278 -15.03 3.99 6.55
C GLY A 278 -15.23 5.46 6.96
N SER A 279 -14.59 5.95 8.05
CA SER A 279 -14.70 7.36 8.44
C SER A 279 -13.87 8.28 7.54
N ASP A 280 -14.30 9.53 7.38
CA ASP A 280 -13.58 10.52 6.55
C ASP A 280 -12.15 10.77 7.03
N VAL A 281 -11.93 10.73 8.35
CA VAL A 281 -10.59 10.89 8.95
C VAL A 281 -9.65 9.74 8.55
N PHE A 282 -10.16 8.52 8.45
CA PHE A 282 -9.40 7.35 8.01
C PHE A 282 -8.93 7.49 6.56
N PHE A 283 -9.82 7.93 5.66
CA PHE A 283 -9.46 8.14 4.26
C PHE A 283 -8.57 9.36 4.08
N ALA A 284 -8.74 10.41 4.87
CA ALA A 284 -7.82 11.55 4.88
C ALA A 284 -6.38 11.11 5.18
N GLN A 285 -6.18 10.21 6.14
CA GLN A 285 -4.86 9.67 6.45
C GLN A 285 -4.32 8.71 5.36
N SER A 286 -5.18 7.88 4.77
CA SER A 286 -4.79 7.02 3.64
C SER A 286 -4.36 7.86 2.43
N ASN A 287 -5.04 8.99 2.19
CA ASN A 287 -4.68 9.95 1.15
C ASN A 287 -3.30 10.56 1.37
N ILE A 288 -2.96 10.95 2.61
CA ILE A 288 -1.63 11.49 2.92
C ILE A 288 -0.55 10.45 2.60
N LEU A 289 -0.70 9.21 3.06
CA LEU A 289 0.28 8.17 2.75
C LEU A 289 0.33 7.84 1.25
N ALA A 290 -0.82 7.80 0.57
CA ALA A 290 -0.90 7.58 -0.87
C ALA A 290 -0.21 8.69 -1.67
N HIS A 291 -0.29 9.94 -1.20
CA HIS A 291 0.40 11.10 -1.75
C HIS A 291 1.93 10.96 -1.61
N GLU A 292 2.43 10.61 -0.42
CA GLU A 292 3.87 10.38 -0.21
C GLU A 292 4.40 9.20 -1.04
N LEU A 293 3.58 8.17 -1.24
CA LEU A 293 3.90 7.07 -2.16
C LEU A 293 3.91 7.55 -3.62
N GLY A 294 3.13 8.56 -3.97
CA GLY A 294 3.22 9.24 -5.27
C GLY A 294 4.58 9.91 -5.48
N HIS A 295 5.09 10.63 -4.49
CA HIS A 295 6.46 11.16 -4.53
C HIS A 295 7.52 10.06 -4.63
N ALA A 296 7.33 8.96 -3.89
CA ALA A 296 8.18 7.78 -4.01
C ALA A 296 8.14 7.16 -5.41
N LEU A 297 7.05 7.36 -6.15
CA LEU A 297 6.87 6.97 -7.56
C LEU A 297 7.17 8.10 -8.55
N SER A 298 8.01 9.07 -8.16
CA SER A 298 8.45 10.21 -9.00
C SER A 298 7.36 11.18 -9.43
N LEU A 299 6.21 11.20 -8.76
CA LEU A 299 5.18 12.18 -9.06
C LEU A 299 5.47 13.50 -8.33
N GLU A 300 5.33 14.59 -9.07
CA GLU A 300 5.44 15.96 -8.56
C GLU A 300 4.07 16.52 -8.18
N HIS A 301 4.07 17.61 -7.41
CA HIS A 301 2.86 18.33 -7.08
C HIS A 301 2.20 18.95 -8.32
N VAL A 302 0.87 19.07 -8.28
CA VAL A 302 0.08 19.73 -9.32
C VAL A 302 -0.90 20.73 -8.70
N ALA A 303 -1.31 21.72 -9.47
CA ALA A 303 -2.27 22.75 -9.04
C ALA A 303 -3.74 22.38 -9.31
N THR A 304 -4.06 21.09 -9.34
CA THR A 304 -5.39 20.58 -9.73
C THR A 304 -6.17 20.10 -8.51
N GLN A 305 -7.28 20.77 -8.19
CA GLN A 305 -8.19 20.33 -7.10
C GLN A 305 -8.66 18.90 -7.32
N GLY A 306 -8.72 18.11 -6.24
CA GLY A 306 -9.12 16.70 -6.29
C GLY A 306 -8.08 15.73 -6.88
N ASN A 307 -6.92 16.22 -7.34
CA ASN A 307 -5.80 15.34 -7.72
C ASN A 307 -5.12 14.76 -6.46
N LEU A 308 -4.63 13.53 -6.53
CA LEU A 308 -3.87 12.92 -5.44
C LEU A 308 -2.62 13.74 -5.07
N MET A 309 -1.94 14.27 -6.07
CA MET A 309 -0.70 15.04 -5.94
C MET A 309 -0.94 16.55 -5.85
N ILE A 310 -2.13 16.99 -5.41
CA ILE A 310 -2.35 18.43 -5.18
C ILE A 310 -1.40 18.96 -4.11
N ASP A 311 -0.81 20.14 -4.35
CA ASP A 311 -0.08 20.87 -3.31
C ASP A 311 -1.02 21.29 -2.17
N GLY A 312 -0.66 20.93 -0.94
CA GLY A 312 -1.43 21.25 0.26
C GLY A 312 -1.63 22.75 0.50
N ALA A 313 -0.72 23.61 0.01
CA ALA A 313 -0.79 25.06 0.22
C ALA A 313 -1.94 25.75 -0.54
N ILE A 314 -2.39 25.15 -1.65
CA ILE A 314 -3.40 25.73 -2.57
C ILE A 314 -4.72 24.96 -2.53
N ARG A 315 -4.82 23.96 -1.66
CA ARG A 315 -5.97 23.07 -1.57
C ARG A 315 -7.17 23.77 -0.91
N GLN A 316 -8.35 23.57 -1.47
CA GLN A 316 -9.61 24.05 -0.90
C GLN A 316 -10.39 22.88 -0.28
N GLY A 317 -10.88 23.04 0.96
CA GLY A 317 -11.67 22.04 1.69
C GLY A 317 -10.87 20.93 2.39
N GLU A 318 -11.55 20.10 3.18
CA GLU A 318 -10.98 18.92 3.84
C GLU A 318 -11.15 17.66 2.96
N GLY A 319 -10.08 16.91 2.72
CA GLY A 319 -10.14 15.63 1.98
C GLY A 319 -9.73 15.70 0.50
N VAL A 320 -9.11 14.61 -0.01
CA VAL A 320 -8.88 14.47 -1.46
C VAL A 320 -10.25 14.03 -1.97
N GLY A 321 -10.99 15.00 -2.49
CA GLY A 321 -12.32 14.75 -3.05
C GLY A 321 -12.24 13.69 -4.15
N PRO A 322 -13.25 12.81 -4.27
CA PRO A 322 -13.19 11.60 -5.11
C PRO A 322 -13.15 11.81 -6.62
N GLU A 323 -12.90 13.00 -7.17
CA GLU A 323 -13.29 13.28 -8.56
C GLU A 323 -12.16 13.34 -9.58
N LEU A 324 -10.87 13.51 -9.20
CA LEU A 324 -9.79 13.55 -10.20
C LEU A 324 -8.63 12.57 -9.99
N GLY A 325 -8.37 12.11 -8.76
CA GLY A 325 -7.41 11.01 -8.50
C GLY A 325 -6.06 11.23 -9.19
N LEU A 326 -5.58 10.23 -9.95
CA LEU A 326 -4.40 10.34 -10.82
C LEU A 326 -4.81 10.54 -12.29
N THR A 327 -4.12 11.44 -12.99
CA THR A 327 -4.26 11.61 -14.44
C THR A 327 -3.61 10.46 -15.22
N PRO A 328 -3.97 10.23 -16.49
CA PRO A 328 -3.31 9.21 -17.31
C PRO A 328 -1.78 9.37 -17.39
N VAL A 329 -1.29 10.61 -17.47
CA VAL A 329 0.16 10.90 -17.50
C VAL A 329 0.82 10.52 -16.17
N GLN A 330 0.21 10.86 -15.03
CA GLN A 330 0.71 10.44 -13.71
C GLN A 330 0.68 8.92 -13.55
N ILE A 331 -0.35 8.23 -14.05
CA ILE A 331 -0.43 6.76 -14.00
C ILE A 331 0.76 6.14 -14.77
N VAL A 332 1.02 6.60 -15.99
CA VAL A 332 2.15 6.10 -16.80
C VAL A 332 3.49 6.37 -16.11
N ALA A 333 3.70 7.57 -15.57
CA ALA A 333 4.93 7.94 -14.87
C ALA A 333 5.14 7.11 -13.60
N ALA A 334 4.09 6.95 -12.77
CA ALA A 334 4.17 6.19 -11.54
C ALA A 334 4.43 4.70 -11.81
N ARG A 335 3.78 4.12 -12.81
CA ARG A 335 3.99 2.72 -13.20
C ARG A 335 5.39 2.47 -13.72
N LYS A 336 5.93 3.41 -14.51
CA LYS A 336 7.33 3.38 -14.96
C LYS A 336 8.30 3.29 -13.79
N GLN A 337 8.10 4.09 -12.74
CA GLN A 337 8.91 3.99 -11.52
C GLN A 337 8.65 2.70 -10.75
N ALA A 338 7.38 2.26 -10.63
CA ALA A 338 7.02 1.03 -9.93
C ALA A 338 7.67 -0.22 -10.55
N PHE A 339 7.84 -0.27 -11.87
CA PHE A 339 8.54 -1.35 -12.56
C PHE A 339 10.05 -1.44 -12.25
N THR A 340 10.66 -0.41 -11.65
CA THR A 340 12.04 -0.53 -11.14
C THR A 340 12.10 -1.29 -9.81
N GLY A 341 10.94 -1.69 -9.26
CA GLY A 341 10.81 -2.46 -8.02
C GLY A 341 10.92 -1.65 -6.72
N GLY A 342 11.34 -0.38 -6.80
CA GLY A 342 11.64 0.46 -5.65
C GLY A 342 11.27 1.93 -5.87
N PRO A 343 11.42 2.76 -4.83
CA PRO A 343 11.14 4.19 -4.93
C PRO A 343 12.20 4.90 -5.76
N TYR A 344 11.88 6.11 -6.21
CA TYR A 344 12.82 6.99 -6.88
C TYR A 344 13.78 7.66 -5.90
N VAL A 345 15.03 7.22 -5.91
CA VAL A 345 16.12 7.85 -5.17
C VAL A 345 17.08 8.56 -6.13
N PRO A 346 17.24 9.89 -6.02
CA PRO A 346 18.18 10.64 -6.85
C PRO A 346 19.60 10.04 -6.81
N GLY A 347 20.19 9.83 -7.99
CA GLY A 347 21.53 9.27 -8.14
C GLY A 347 21.65 7.74 -7.96
N ILE A 348 20.57 7.03 -7.62
CA ILE A 348 20.56 5.57 -7.51
C ILE A 348 19.72 4.95 -8.62
N ASN A 349 18.48 5.41 -8.78
CA ASN A 349 17.62 4.94 -9.86
C ASN A 349 18.03 5.66 -11.16
N PRO A 350 18.25 4.94 -12.28
CA PRO A 350 18.68 5.57 -13.52
C PRO A 350 17.65 6.60 -14.00
N PRO A 351 18.06 7.68 -14.68
CA PRO A 351 17.11 8.60 -15.30
C PRO A 351 16.23 7.85 -16.31
N ASN A 352 14.98 7.63 -15.91
CA ASN A 352 13.77 7.42 -16.72
C ASN A 352 13.94 6.75 -18.12
N ARG A 353 14.32 5.47 -18.21
CA ARG A 353 14.47 4.72 -19.49
C ARG A 353 13.17 4.18 -20.11
N PHE A 354 12.14 5.00 -20.27
CA PHE A 354 11.01 4.65 -21.16
C PHE A 354 10.81 5.78 -22.16
N VAL A 355 10.73 5.38 -23.43
CA VAL A 355 10.35 6.24 -24.55
C VAL A 355 8.85 6.43 -24.48
N ASN A 356 8.37 7.68 -24.50
CA ASN A 356 6.93 7.96 -24.59
C ASN A 356 6.36 7.26 -25.84
N PRO A 357 5.16 6.65 -25.76
CA PRO A 357 4.46 6.27 -26.98
C PRO A 357 4.29 7.53 -27.85
N LYS A 358 4.59 7.42 -29.14
CA LYS A 358 4.35 8.52 -30.10
C LYS A 358 2.89 8.98 -29.95
N PRO A 359 2.64 10.30 -29.91
CA PRO A 359 1.26 10.79 -30.01
C PRO A 359 0.60 10.18 -31.24
N ALA A 360 -0.66 9.76 -31.09
CA ALA A 360 -1.45 9.41 -32.27
C ALA A 360 -1.44 10.62 -33.22
N PRO A 361 -1.30 10.41 -34.55
CA PRO A 361 -1.41 11.50 -35.50
C PRO A 361 -2.75 12.20 -35.27
N LYS A 362 -2.74 13.53 -35.27
CA LYS A 362 -3.97 14.32 -35.20
C LYS A 362 -4.86 13.91 -36.38
N PRO A 363 -6.20 13.87 -36.21
CA PRO A 363 -7.09 13.80 -37.35
C PRO A 363 -6.71 14.92 -38.33
N GLU A 364 -6.53 14.57 -39.60
CA GLU A 364 -6.36 15.55 -40.67
C GLU A 364 -7.68 16.33 -40.78
N ASP A 365 -7.57 17.66 -40.84
CA ASP A 365 -8.71 18.59 -41.00
C ASP A 365 -9.39 18.44 -42.37
#